data_AF-A0A7W0ZHG7-F1
#
_entry.id   AF-A0A7W0ZHG7-F1
#
_cell.length_a   1.000
_cell.length_b   1.000
_cell.length_c   1.000
_cell.angle_alpha   90.00
_cell.angle_beta   90.00
_cell.angle_gamma   90.00
#
_symmetry.space_group_name_H-M   'P 1'
#
loop_
_entity.id
_entity.type
_entity.pdbx_description
1 polymer ?
#
loop_
_entity_poly.entity_id
_entity_poly.type
_entity_poly.pdbx_seq_one_letter_code
_entity_poly.pdbx_strand_id
1 'polypeptide(L)'
;MARAIWSGAISFGLVNIPVKLFSAVQKKTVRFHQLDAKTGSRIQQKRVNPQTGEEVPYEQLVKGFEVSPDTYVVVEPDELAAIEPKKTHTIDIEDFVQIDEIDPIYYDHPYYLAPGTGAGKAYSLLLAALRDTERVGIARVVIRSKEQLVAIRPRDDVLTMETLLFGDEVVSPSDLGELPDPDEV
;
A
#
# COMPACT_ATOMS: atom_id res chain seq x y z
N MET A 1 14.89 11.69 11.47
CA MET A 1 13.69 12.40 10.98
C MET A 1 12.95 11.51 9.99
N ALA A 2 11.62 11.55 9.98
CA ALA A 2 10.83 10.80 9.00
C ALA A 2 11.11 11.35 7.58
N ARG A 3 11.38 10.46 6.62
CA ARG A 3 11.63 10.82 5.22
C ARG A 3 10.31 10.72 4.46
N ALA A 4 10.01 11.75 3.65
CA ALA A 4 8.86 11.69 2.76
C ALA A 4 9.07 10.57 1.73
N ILE A 5 8.07 9.69 1.60
CA ILE A 5 8.09 8.56 0.67
C ILE A 5 7.44 8.92 -0.66
N TRP A 6 6.57 9.94 -0.68
CA TRP A 6 5.85 10.41 -1.85
C TRP A 6 5.46 11.88 -1.67
N SER A 7 5.34 12.61 -2.77
CA SER A 7 4.85 14.00 -2.80
C SER A 7 3.82 14.13 -3.92
N GLY A 8 2.75 14.86 -3.64
CA GLY A 8 1.67 15.08 -4.59
C GLY A 8 0.65 16.05 -4.02
N ALA A 9 -0.62 15.90 -4.38
CA ALA A 9 -1.68 16.76 -3.87
C ALA A 9 -2.97 15.98 -3.57
N ILE A 10 -3.71 16.42 -2.55
CA ILE A 10 -5.09 15.98 -2.33
C ILE A 10 -5.99 16.81 -3.26
N SER A 11 -6.85 16.15 -4.02
CA SER A 11 -7.73 16.74 -5.02
C SER A 11 -9.16 16.32 -4.76
N PHE A 12 -10.09 17.28 -4.76
CA PHE A 12 -11.53 17.02 -4.71
C PHE A 12 -12.31 18.22 -5.24
N GLY A 13 -13.21 17.99 -6.21
CA GLY A 13 -13.90 19.06 -6.92
C GLY A 13 -12.90 20.03 -7.57
N LEU A 14 -12.83 21.27 -7.06
CA LEU A 14 -11.91 22.32 -7.53
C LEU A 14 -10.74 22.58 -6.55
N VAL A 15 -10.67 21.82 -5.46
CA VAL A 15 -9.67 22.01 -4.41
C VAL A 15 -8.47 21.13 -4.70
N ASN A 16 -7.27 21.73 -4.62
CA ASN A 16 -6.01 21.02 -4.80
C ASN A 16 -5.01 21.45 -3.70
N ILE A 17 -4.64 20.52 -2.83
CA ILE A 17 -3.83 20.78 -1.63
C ILE A 17 -2.53 19.98 -1.72
N PRO A 18 -1.38 20.63 -2.00
CA PRO A 18 -0.09 19.96 -1.99
C PRO A 18 0.20 19.29 -0.63
N VAL A 19 0.65 18.04 -0.67
CA VAL A 19 0.97 17.23 0.53
C VAL A 19 2.21 16.36 0.32
N LYS A 20 2.79 15.93 1.44
CA LYS A 20 3.89 14.97 1.51
C LYS A 20 3.47 13.78 2.37
N LEU A 21 3.74 12.58 1.89
CA LEU A 21 3.41 11.32 2.54
C LEU A 21 4.60 10.81 3.36
N PHE A 22 4.35 10.40 4.60
CA PHE A 22 5.33 9.80 5.51
C PHE A 22 4.78 8.50 6.08
N SER A 23 5.64 7.51 6.30
CA SER A 23 5.22 6.28 6.99
C SER A 23 4.77 6.60 8.42
N ALA A 24 3.56 6.19 8.81
CA ALA A 24 3.09 6.34 10.19
C ALA A 24 3.62 5.24 11.12
N VAL A 25 4.09 4.14 10.53
CA VAL A 25 4.65 2.99 11.24
C VAL A 25 6.15 2.84 10.96
N GLN A 26 6.89 2.37 11.96
CA GLN A 26 8.27 1.94 11.81
C GLN A 26 8.39 0.48 12.25
N LYS A 27 8.69 -0.42 11.32
CA LYS A 27 8.94 -1.83 11.66
C LYS A 27 10.16 -1.92 12.59
N LYS A 28 9.99 -2.53 13.76
CA LYS A 28 11.06 -2.75 14.76
C LYS A 28 11.68 -4.14 14.66
N THR A 29 11.39 -4.88 13.60
CA THR A 29 11.90 -6.23 13.38
C THR A 29 13.44 -6.22 13.28
N VAL A 30 14.08 -7.06 14.09
CA VAL A 30 15.53 -7.33 13.98
C VAL A 30 15.75 -8.23 12.77
N ARG A 31 16.57 -7.78 11.82
CA ARG A 31 17.00 -8.61 10.69
C ARG A 31 18.35 -9.23 11.01
N PHE A 32 18.43 -10.55 10.91
CA PHE A 32 19.67 -11.28 11.04
C PHE A 32 20.32 -11.44 9.68
N HIS A 33 21.65 -11.28 9.62
CA HIS A 33 22.43 -11.70 8.47
C HIS A 33 22.85 -13.16 8.67
N GLN A 34 22.83 -13.94 7.59
CA GLN A 34 23.42 -15.27 7.60
C GLN A 34 24.95 -15.13 7.56
N LEU A 35 25.62 -15.73 8.54
CA LEU A 35 27.06 -15.76 8.66
C LEU A 35 27.54 -17.20 8.56
N ASP A 36 28.71 -17.41 7.95
CA ASP A 36 29.44 -18.66 8.08
C ASP A 36 29.84 -18.84 9.55
N ALA A 37 29.37 -19.92 10.17
CA ALA A 37 29.59 -20.20 11.59
C ALA A 37 31.08 -20.36 11.95
N LYS A 38 31.94 -20.74 11.00
CA LYS A 38 33.38 -20.94 11.25
C LYS A 38 34.17 -19.63 11.14
N THR A 39 33.84 -18.80 10.17
CA THR A 39 34.62 -17.60 9.83
C THR A 39 33.97 -16.30 10.29
N GLY A 40 32.70 -16.32 10.68
CA GLY A 40 31.89 -15.14 11.01
C GLY A 40 31.60 -14.25 9.79
N SER A 41 31.97 -14.68 8.59
CA SER A 41 31.84 -13.88 7.37
C SER A 41 30.41 -13.91 6.84
N ARG A 42 29.92 -12.79 6.28
CA ARG A 42 28.63 -12.76 5.59
C ARG A 42 28.64 -13.69 4.38
N ILE A 43 27.60 -14.50 4.24
CA ILE A 43 27.45 -15.35 3.06
C ILE A 43 26.87 -14.54 1.90
N GLN A 44 27.32 -14.85 0.68
CA GLN A 44 26.73 -14.34 -0.56
C GLN A 44 25.75 -15.39 -1.11
N GLN A 45 24.59 -14.94 -1.57
CA GLN A 45 23.61 -15.82 -2.21
C GLN A 45 23.74 -15.73 -3.72
N LYS A 46 23.71 -16.90 -4.38
CA LYS A 46 23.68 -17.03 -5.83
C LYS A 46 22.36 -17.66 -6.26
N ARG A 47 21.82 -17.23 -7.39
CA ARG A 47 20.64 -17.83 -8.03
C ARG A 47 21.15 -18.85 -9.04
N VAL A 48 20.70 -20.09 -8.94
CA VAL A 48 21.19 -21.18 -9.78
C VAL A 48 19.98 -21.86 -10.42
N ASN A 49 20.06 -22.12 -11.72
CA ASN A 49 19.04 -22.90 -12.42
C ASN A 49 19.16 -24.37 -11.97
N PRO A 50 18.12 -24.97 -11.37
CA PRO A 50 18.22 -26.33 -10.84
C PRO A 50 18.42 -27.41 -11.90
N GLN A 51 18.07 -27.14 -13.16
CA GLN A 51 18.23 -28.09 -14.27
C GLN A 51 19.64 -28.08 -14.85
N THR A 52 20.25 -26.89 -15.00
CA THR A 52 21.58 -26.75 -15.61
C THR A 52 22.70 -26.68 -14.58
N GLY A 53 22.39 -26.32 -13.33
CA GLY A 53 23.38 -26.07 -12.28
C GLY A 53 24.14 -24.75 -12.45
N GLU A 54 23.79 -23.94 -13.44
CA GLU A 54 24.48 -22.68 -13.75
C GLU A 54 23.89 -21.51 -12.98
N GLU A 55 24.76 -20.55 -12.62
CA GLU A 55 24.33 -19.29 -12.02
C GLU A 55 23.54 -18.46 -13.04
N VAL A 56 22.38 -17.95 -12.63
CA VAL A 56 21.52 -17.11 -13.47
C VAL A 56 21.76 -15.63 -13.12
N PRO A 57 22.35 -14.83 -14.03
CA PRO A 57 22.51 -13.40 -13.84
C PRO A 57 21.16 -12.70 -13.71
N TYR A 58 21.14 -11.58 -12.99
CA TYR A 58 19.91 -10.80 -12.77
C TYR A 58 19.25 -10.33 -14.07
N GLU A 59 20.06 -10.00 -15.08
CA GLU A 59 19.61 -9.57 -16.41
C GLU A 59 18.84 -10.65 -17.19
N GLN A 60 19.05 -11.92 -16.85
CA GLN A 60 18.38 -13.07 -17.48
C GLN A 60 17.12 -13.50 -16.71
N LEU A 61 16.81 -12.85 -15.58
CA LEU A 61 15.61 -13.16 -14.81
C LEU A 61 14.39 -12.49 -15.44
N VAL A 62 13.41 -13.31 -15.79
CA VAL A 62 12.08 -12.87 -16.19
C VAL A 62 11.07 -13.13 -15.07
N LYS A 63 9.97 -12.38 -15.05
CA LYS A 63 8.86 -12.64 -14.13
C LYS A 63 7.90 -13.63 -14.78
N GLY A 64 7.58 -14.71 -14.07
CA GLY A 64 6.55 -15.67 -14.47
C GLY A 64 5.37 -15.62 -13.51
N PHE A 65 4.15 -15.73 -14.03
CA PHE A 65 2.94 -15.95 -13.24
C PHE A 65 2.48 -17.40 -13.42
N GLU A 66 2.30 -18.14 -12.32
CA GLU A 66 1.86 -19.53 -12.35
C GLU A 66 0.34 -19.59 -12.60
N VAL A 67 -0.06 -20.17 -13.74
CA VAL A 67 -1.47 -20.31 -14.12
C VAL A 67 -2.04 -21.68 -13.78
N SER A 68 -1.17 -22.67 -13.62
CA SER A 68 -1.46 -24.03 -13.13
C SER A 68 -0.14 -24.66 -12.67
N PRO A 69 -0.15 -25.75 -11.88
CA PRO A 69 1.07 -26.36 -11.35
C PRO A 69 2.15 -26.53 -12.42
N ASP A 70 3.33 -25.96 -12.17
CA ASP A 70 4.51 -25.99 -13.05
C ASP A 70 4.33 -25.30 -14.43
N THR A 71 3.23 -24.55 -14.63
CA THR A 71 2.95 -23.82 -15.87
C THR A 71 2.96 -22.33 -15.62
N TYR A 72 3.91 -21.65 -16.24
CA TYR A 72 4.15 -20.22 -16.03
C TYR A 72 3.95 -19.44 -17.32
N VAL A 73 3.24 -18.32 -17.23
CA VAL A 73 3.21 -17.30 -18.29
C VAL A 73 4.28 -16.28 -17.95
N VAL A 74 5.23 -16.09 -18.87
CA VAL A 74 6.24 -15.02 -18.76
C VAL A 74 5.57 -13.69 -19.02
N VAL A 75 5.78 -12.73 -18.13
CA VAL A 75 5.29 -11.36 -18.29
C VAL A 75 6.48 -10.47 -18.60
N GLU A 76 6.49 -9.87 -19.79
CA GLU A 76 7.57 -9.00 -20.20
C GLU A 76 7.53 -7.66 -19.44
N PRO A 77 8.69 -7.03 -19.17
CA PRO A 77 8.73 -5.72 -18.51
C PRO A 77 7.91 -4.64 -19.24
N ASP A 78 7.87 -4.69 -20.57
CA ASP A 78 7.16 -3.71 -21.40
C ASP A 78 5.64 -3.90 -21.37
N GLU A 79 5.16 -5.16 -21.25
CA GLU A 79 3.73 -5.47 -21.06
C GLU A 79 3.25 -4.93 -19.70
N LEU A 80 4.05 -5.10 -18.65
CA LEU A 80 3.76 -4.51 -17.34
C LEU A 80 3.71 -2.98 -17.42
N ALA A 81 4.65 -2.36 -18.15
CA ALA A 81 4.69 -0.92 -18.31
C ALA A 81 3.48 -0.36 -19.08
N ALA A 82 2.96 -1.10 -20.07
CA ALA A 82 1.79 -0.71 -20.85
C ALA A 82 0.48 -0.70 -20.02
N ILE A 83 0.41 -1.53 -18.97
CA ILE A 83 -0.76 -1.67 -18.09
C ILE A 83 -0.65 -0.77 -16.84
N GLU A 84 0.53 -0.17 -16.57
CA GLU A 84 0.69 0.70 -15.40
C GLU A 84 -0.35 1.85 -15.41
N PRO A 85 -1.08 2.07 -14.30
CA PRO A 85 -2.01 3.18 -14.21
C PRO A 85 -1.28 4.51 -14.43
N LYS A 86 -1.96 5.47 -15.06
CA LYS A 86 -1.41 6.81 -15.31
C LYS A 86 -0.92 7.36 -13.97
N LYS A 87 0.35 7.75 -13.91
CA LYS A 87 1.00 8.31 -12.72
C LYS A 87 0.45 9.71 -12.43
N THR A 88 -0.76 9.79 -11.90
CA THR A 88 -1.27 11.03 -11.30
C THR A 88 -0.67 11.10 -9.90
N HIS A 89 0.08 12.16 -9.63
CA HIS A 89 0.62 12.42 -8.28
C HIS A 89 -0.47 13.09 -7.42
N THR A 90 -1.68 12.53 -7.47
CA THR A 90 -2.87 13.05 -6.80
C THR A 90 -3.50 11.98 -5.93
N ILE A 91 -4.03 12.42 -4.80
CA ILE A 91 -4.95 11.65 -3.96
C ILE A 91 -6.33 12.24 -4.26
N ASP A 92 -7.09 11.58 -5.11
CA ASP A 92 -8.38 12.07 -5.58
C ASP A 92 -9.48 11.54 -4.65
N ILE A 93 -10.06 12.43 -3.82
CA ILE A 93 -11.18 12.06 -2.93
C ILE A 93 -12.45 11.96 -3.76
N GLU A 94 -13.09 10.80 -3.68
CA GLU A 94 -14.31 10.45 -4.40
C GLU A 94 -15.54 10.67 -3.52
N ASP A 95 -15.45 10.40 -2.22
CA ASP A 95 -16.57 10.53 -1.28
C ASP A 95 -16.13 10.84 0.16
N PHE A 96 -17.07 11.27 0.99
CA PHE A 96 -16.89 11.45 2.42
C PHE A 96 -17.91 10.64 3.20
N VAL A 97 -17.46 9.63 3.94
CA VAL A 97 -18.29 8.70 4.73
C VAL A 97 -18.07 8.91 6.23
N GLN A 98 -18.95 8.37 7.07
CA GLN A 98 -18.69 8.27 8.50
C GLN A 98 -17.67 7.16 8.77
N ILE A 99 -16.93 7.30 9.87
CA ILE A 99 -15.85 6.36 10.21
C ILE A 99 -16.37 4.95 10.51
N ASP A 100 -17.58 4.83 11.02
CA ASP A 100 -18.24 3.57 11.37
C ASP A 100 -18.84 2.83 10.16
N GLU A 101 -18.92 3.48 8.99
CA GLU A 101 -19.29 2.85 7.73
C GLU A 101 -18.12 2.02 7.13
N ILE A 102 -16.91 2.19 7.65
CA ILE A 102 -15.72 1.46 7.20
C ILE A 102 -15.40 0.35 8.21
N ASP A 103 -15.71 -0.90 7.83
CA ASP A 103 -15.33 -2.04 8.66
C ASP A 103 -13.80 -2.08 8.87
N PRO A 104 -13.32 -2.24 10.13
CA PRO A 104 -11.90 -2.33 10.44
C PRO A 104 -11.10 -3.31 9.58
N ILE A 105 -11.74 -4.37 9.06
CA ILE A 105 -11.11 -5.39 8.21
C ILE A 105 -10.51 -4.80 6.93
N TYR A 106 -11.02 -3.67 6.45
CA TYR A 106 -10.56 -3.05 5.22
C TYR A 106 -9.27 -2.24 5.41
N TYR A 107 -8.87 -1.87 6.62
CA TYR A 107 -7.66 -1.07 6.82
C TYR A 107 -6.37 -1.91 6.71
N ASP A 108 -5.37 -1.39 5.98
CA ASP A 108 -4.09 -2.07 5.76
C ASP A 108 -2.89 -1.28 6.33
N HIS A 109 -2.37 -0.27 5.61
CA HIS A 109 -1.14 0.43 6.00
C HIS A 109 -1.37 1.93 6.25
N PRO A 110 -0.98 2.46 7.43
CA PRO A 110 -1.15 3.86 7.78
C PRO A 110 0.04 4.75 7.36
N TYR A 111 -0.28 5.97 6.97
CA TYR A 111 0.63 7.03 6.58
C TYR A 111 0.20 8.38 7.15
N TYR A 112 1.14 9.27 7.40
CA TYR A 112 0.87 10.68 7.71
C TYR A 112 0.99 11.53 6.45
N LEU A 113 0.06 12.46 6.29
CA LEU A 113 0.09 13.51 5.28
C LEU A 113 0.47 14.83 5.96
N ALA A 114 1.54 15.46 5.51
CA ALA A 114 1.91 16.80 5.94
C ALA A 114 1.69 17.80 4.80
N PRO A 115 1.37 19.08 5.10
CA PRO A 115 1.19 20.08 4.07
C PRO A 115 2.48 20.33 3.28
N GLY A 116 2.34 20.45 1.97
CA GLY A 116 3.36 20.97 1.08
C GLY A 116 3.55 22.48 1.23
N THR A 117 4.50 23.03 0.47
CA THR A 117 4.79 24.46 0.48
C THR A 117 3.56 25.28 0.11
N GLY A 118 3.19 26.26 0.94
CA GLY A 118 2.04 27.15 0.70
C GLY A 118 0.66 26.54 0.97
N ALA A 119 0.56 25.24 1.28
CA ALA A 119 -0.70 24.53 1.43
C ALA A 119 -1.31 24.61 2.85
N GLY A 120 -0.60 25.21 3.81
CA GLY A 120 -0.94 25.13 5.25
C GLY A 120 -2.38 25.51 5.58
N LYS A 121 -2.90 26.63 5.05
CA LYS A 121 -4.28 27.07 5.33
C LYS A 121 -5.33 26.09 4.80
N ALA A 122 -5.19 25.65 3.55
CA ALA A 122 -6.14 24.73 2.94
C ALA A 122 -6.08 23.33 3.60
N TYR A 123 -4.88 22.87 3.93
CA TYR A 123 -4.67 21.64 4.70
C TYR A 123 -5.35 21.69 6.07
N SER A 124 -5.14 22.78 6.83
CA SER A 124 -5.76 22.95 8.14
C SER A 124 -7.28 23.05 8.05
N LEU A 125 -7.82 23.67 6.99
CA LEU A 125 -9.25 23.72 6.75
C LEU A 125 -9.83 22.33 6.49
N LEU A 126 -9.18 21.51 5.64
CA LEU A 126 -9.61 20.13 5.41
C LEU A 126 -9.53 19.30 6.69
N LEU A 127 -8.44 19.41 7.44
CA LEU A 127 -8.26 18.72 8.73
C LEU A 127 -9.38 19.08 9.72
N ALA A 128 -9.68 20.37 9.87
CA ALA A 128 -10.75 20.85 10.74
C ALA A 128 -12.13 20.38 10.26
N ALA A 129 -12.41 20.50 8.95
CA ALA A 129 -13.69 20.09 8.38
C ALA A 129 -13.97 18.59 8.60
N LEU A 130 -12.99 17.72 8.35
CA LEU A 130 -13.15 16.29 8.60
C LEU A 130 -13.34 15.99 10.09
N ARG A 131 -12.65 16.71 10.97
CA ARG A 131 -12.76 16.54 12.43
C ARG A 131 -14.15 16.98 12.93
N ASP A 132 -14.60 18.15 12.50
CA ASP A 132 -15.86 18.74 12.94
C ASP A 132 -17.08 17.99 12.40
N THR A 133 -16.94 17.35 11.23
CA THR A 133 -18.02 16.57 10.60
C THR A 133 -17.95 15.08 10.89
N GLU A 134 -16.93 14.62 11.64
CA GLU A 134 -16.66 13.21 11.93
C GLU A 134 -16.62 12.32 10.67
N ARG A 135 -16.12 12.89 9.56
CA ARG A 135 -16.04 12.20 8.27
C ARG A 135 -14.63 11.77 7.91
N VAL A 136 -14.60 10.77 7.04
CA VAL A 136 -13.41 10.21 6.40
C VAL A 136 -13.55 10.40 4.90
N GLY A 137 -12.51 10.91 4.23
CA GLY A 137 -12.47 10.97 2.78
C GLY A 137 -12.03 9.64 2.18
N ILE A 138 -12.85 9.04 1.32
CA ILE A 138 -12.47 7.88 0.50
C ILE A 138 -11.84 8.40 -0.78
N ALA A 139 -10.64 7.91 -1.10
CA ALA A 139 -9.86 8.41 -2.22
C ALA A 139 -9.11 7.32 -2.98
N ARG A 140 -8.64 7.65 -4.18
CA ARG A 140 -7.69 6.83 -4.94
C ARG A 140 -6.35 7.53 -5.05
N VAL A 141 -5.28 6.74 -5.01
CA VAL A 141 -3.91 7.23 -5.20
C VAL A 141 -3.06 6.17 -5.87
N VAL A 142 -2.13 6.60 -6.72
CA VAL A 142 -1.11 5.71 -7.28
C VAL A 142 0.17 5.79 -6.46
N ILE A 143 0.50 4.70 -5.75
CA ILE A 143 1.74 4.57 -4.96
C ILE A 143 2.56 3.42 -5.54
N ARG A 144 3.81 3.69 -5.94
CA ARG A 144 4.74 2.69 -6.51
C ARG A 144 4.11 1.88 -7.66
N SER A 145 3.44 2.57 -8.58
CA SER A 145 2.75 1.98 -9.74
C SER A 145 1.54 1.08 -9.42
N LYS A 146 1.06 1.02 -8.17
CA LYS A 146 -0.21 0.37 -7.82
C LYS A 146 -1.23 1.46 -7.47
N GLU A 147 -2.40 1.43 -8.10
CA GLU A 147 -3.55 2.20 -7.65
C GLU A 147 -4.08 1.58 -6.35
N GLN A 148 -4.30 2.41 -5.34
CA GLN A 148 -4.81 1.99 -4.04
C GLN A 148 -6.03 2.82 -3.68
N LEU A 149 -7.03 2.15 -3.11
CA LEU A 149 -8.09 2.80 -2.36
C LEU A 149 -7.51 3.23 -1.01
N VAL A 150 -7.84 4.44 -0.56
CA VAL A 150 -7.35 4.98 0.72
C VAL A 150 -8.46 5.71 1.48
N ALA A 151 -8.36 5.68 2.80
CA ALA A 151 -9.13 6.49 3.72
C ALA A 151 -8.26 7.63 4.25
N ILE A 152 -8.73 8.87 4.13
CA ILE A 152 -8.11 10.07 4.69
C ILE A 152 -8.93 10.53 5.89
N ARG A 153 -8.34 10.51 7.08
CA ARG A 153 -9.00 10.90 8.32
C ARG A 153 -8.16 11.84 9.17
N PRO A 154 -8.79 12.69 9.98
CA PRO A 154 -8.09 13.49 10.97
C PRO A 154 -7.62 12.58 12.11
N ARG A 155 -6.37 12.74 12.54
CA ARG A 155 -5.84 12.13 13.76
C ARG A 155 -4.94 13.12 14.46
N ASP A 156 -5.31 13.51 15.68
CA ASP A 156 -4.66 14.63 16.36
C ASP A 156 -4.57 15.82 15.37
N ASP A 157 -3.44 16.51 15.28
CA ASP A 157 -3.23 17.65 14.38
C ASP A 157 -2.68 17.29 12.98
N VAL A 158 -2.89 16.04 12.53
CA VAL A 158 -2.41 15.55 11.24
C VAL A 158 -3.50 14.80 10.45
N LEU A 159 -3.46 14.89 9.13
CA LEU A 159 -4.22 14.02 8.25
C LEU A 159 -3.49 12.68 8.18
N THR A 160 -4.20 11.61 8.49
CA THR A 160 -3.73 10.23 8.31
C THR A 160 -4.38 9.67 7.05
N MET A 161 -3.58 9.01 6.24
CA MET A 161 -4.03 8.26 5.07
C MET A 161 -3.76 6.79 5.34
N GLU A 162 -4.78 5.95 5.26
CA GLU A 162 -4.65 4.50 5.38
C GLU A 162 -5.01 3.85 4.05
N THR A 163 -4.18 2.92 3.58
CA THR A 163 -4.56 2.08 2.45
C THR A 163 -5.69 1.16 2.87
N LEU A 164 -6.62 0.94 1.94
CA LEU A 164 -7.73 0.03 2.11
C LEU A 164 -7.53 -1.19 1.22
N LEU A 165 -7.95 -2.34 1.72
CA LEU A 165 -8.16 -3.56 0.95
C LEU A 165 -9.41 -3.39 0.10
N PHE A 166 -9.37 -3.89 -1.14
CA PHE A 166 -10.58 -4.06 -1.94
C PHE A 166 -11.43 -5.21 -1.40
N GLY A 167 -12.73 -5.19 -1.68
CA GLY A 167 -13.67 -6.19 -1.16
C GLY A 167 -13.32 -7.63 -1.54
N ASP A 168 -12.72 -7.83 -2.71
CA ASP A 168 -12.23 -9.12 -3.22
C ASP A 168 -10.88 -9.55 -2.60
N GLU A 169 -10.16 -8.65 -1.93
CA GLU A 169 -8.96 -8.98 -1.14
C GLU A 169 -9.33 -9.48 0.27
N VAL A 170 -10.58 -9.32 0.70
CA VAL A 170 -11.07 -9.78 2.01
C VAL A 170 -11.66 -11.19 1.89
N VAL A 171 -11.09 -12.13 2.65
CA VAL A 171 -11.57 -13.51 2.70
C VAL A 171 -12.97 -13.55 3.33
N SER A 172 -13.92 -14.19 2.65
CA SER A 172 -15.29 -14.32 3.16
C SER A 172 -15.33 -15.32 4.33
N PRO A 173 -16.06 -15.01 5.42
CA PRO A 173 -16.33 -15.99 6.47
C PRO A 173 -16.98 -17.28 5.95
N SER A 174 -17.71 -17.23 4.83
CA SER A 174 -18.30 -18.43 4.20
C SER A 174 -17.28 -19.44 3.71
N ASP A 175 -16.03 -19.01 3.48
CA ASP A 175 -14.96 -19.89 3.02
C ASP A 175 -14.29 -20.62 4.19
N LEU A 176 -14.67 -20.29 5.43
CA LEU A 176 -14.19 -20.95 6.63
C LEU A 176 -14.99 -22.24 6.87
N GLY A 177 -14.45 -23.38 6.44
CA GLY A 177 -15.07 -24.70 6.61
C GLY A 177 -15.15 -25.22 8.05
N GLU A 178 -14.72 -24.45 9.05
CA GLU A 178 -14.66 -24.86 10.47
C GLU A 178 -15.66 -24.12 11.37
N LEU A 179 -16.54 -23.29 10.80
CA LEU A 179 -17.54 -22.58 11.60
C LEU A 179 -18.63 -23.53 12.10
N PRO A 180 -19.07 -23.39 13.37
CA PRO A 180 -20.19 -24.17 13.90
C PRO A 180 -21.48 -23.82 13.15
N ASP A 181 -22.42 -24.76 13.09
CA ASP A 181 -23.72 -24.53 12.48
C ASP A 181 -24.47 -23.46 13.30
N PRO A 182 -24.91 -22.35 12.71
CA PRO A 182 -25.66 -21.31 13.42
C PRO A 182 -26.95 -21.82 14.06
N ASP A 183 -27.48 -22.97 13.61
CA ASP A 183 -28.69 -23.59 14.16
C ASP A 183 -28.45 -24.52 15.36
N GLU A 184 -27.19 -24.70 15.81
CA GLU A 184 -26.85 -25.52 17.00
C GLU A 184 -27.00 -24.79 18.35
N VAL A 185 -27.60 -23.59 18.38
CA VAL A 185 -27.80 -22.76 19.59
C VAL A 185 -29.23 -22.77 20.11
#